data_AF-A0A087MA06-F1
#
_entry.id   AF-A0A087MA06-F1
#
_cell.length_a   1.000
_cell.length_b   1.000
_cell.length_c   1.000
_cell.angle_alpha   90.00
_cell.angle_beta   90.00
_cell.angle_gamma   90.00
#
_symmetry.space_group_name_H-M   'P 1'
#
loop_
_entity.id
_entity.type
_entity.pdbx_description
1 polymer ?
#
loop_
_entity_poly.entity_id
_entity_poly.type
_entity_poly.pdbx_seq_one_letter_code
_entity_poly.pdbx_strand_id
1 'polypeptide(L)'
;MIDFLNQHSSAVFALLGALGSGIMSFTASWMLKKRDFSLRLWDKLFDKRIKAHENVISMALEMRVMVSWGNFEDAGDVARAPQILMSKEEFEQWFTKFTQLTLESSTWLTTDCKRELNFVQDYLVTLHQNLSGVPSDIYLKIGQMIKEDFIELSSKLEKKAFDFFSKELEQLKLNNLDDWHKYERPITEERLNSRP
;
A
#
# COMPACT_ATOMS: atom_id res chain seq x y z
N MET A 1 -12.67 24.03 -67.83
CA MET A 1 -12.52 23.43 -66.48
C MET A 1 -11.06 23.16 -66.16
N ILE A 2 -10.30 22.53 -67.07
CA ILE A 2 -8.85 22.34 -66.95
C ILE A 2 -8.08 23.68 -66.96
N ASP A 3 -8.46 24.63 -67.83
CA ASP A 3 -7.80 25.95 -67.87
C ASP A 3 -7.99 26.79 -66.60
N PHE A 4 -9.17 26.70 -65.98
CA PHE A 4 -9.46 27.37 -64.70
C PHE A 4 -8.62 26.79 -63.55
N LEU A 5 -8.45 25.47 -63.50
CA LEU A 5 -7.59 24.80 -62.53
C LEU A 5 -6.11 25.13 -62.76
N ASN A 6 -5.66 25.29 -64.01
CA ASN A 6 -4.29 25.72 -64.30
C ASN A 6 -4.05 27.17 -63.87
N GLN A 7 -5.01 28.08 -64.12
CA GLN A 7 -4.89 29.50 -63.82
C GLN A 7 -4.98 29.82 -62.31
N HIS A 8 -5.65 28.98 -61.52
CA HIS A 8 -5.78 29.11 -60.05
C HIS A 8 -5.10 27.99 -59.25
N SER A 9 -4.24 27.20 -59.90
CA SER A 9 -3.54 26.06 -59.30
C SER A 9 -2.80 26.44 -58.01
N SER A 10 -2.11 27.57 -58.00
CA SER A 10 -1.39 28.08 -56.83
C SER A 10 -2.30 28.35 -55.62
N ALA A 11 -3.49 28.92 -55.85
CA ALA A 11 -4.46 29.19 -54.79
C ALA A 11 -5.05 27.89 -54.24
N VAL A 12 -5.34 26.92 -55.10
CA VAL A 12 -5.83 25.58 -54.69
C VAL A 12 -4.78 24.85 -53.87
N PHE A 13 -3.50 24.87 -54.30
CA PHE A 13 -2.40 24.25 -53.55
C PHE A 13 -2.12 24.96 -52.21
N ALA A 14 -2.21 26.29 -52.17
CA ALA A 14 -2.06 27.04 -50.92
C ALA A 14 -3.17 26.71 -49.92
N LEU A 15 -4.42 26.57 -50.38
CA LEU A 15 -5.57 26.24 -49.55
C LEU A 15 -5.50 24.78 -49.05
N LEU A 16 -5.08 23.85 -49.91
CA LEU A 16 -4.79 22.47 -49.52
C LEU A 16 -3.62 22.38 -48.53
N GLY A 17 -2.57 23.17 -48.74
CA GLY A 17 -1.43 23.25 -47.82
C GLY A 17 -1.82 23.79 -46.44
N ALA A 18 -2.66 24.83 -46.39
CA ALA A 18 -3.18 25.41 -45.16
C ALA A 18 -4.15 24.45 -44.42
N LEU A 19 -5.02 23.76 -45.15
CA LEU A 19 -5.88 22.72 -44.57
C LEU A 19 -5.06 21.54 -44.04
N GLY A 20 -4.07 21.08 -44.83
CA GLY A 20 -3.18 19.99 -44.44
C GLY A 20 -2.37 20.31 -43.19
N SER A 21 -1.77 21.50 -43.12
CA SER A 21 -1.04 21.95 -41.93
C SER A 21 -1.96 22.13 -40.73
N GLY A 22 -3.18 22.67 -40.92
CA GLY A 22 -4.18 22.80 -39.86
C GLY A 22 -4.60 21.45 -39.27
N ILE A 23 -4.86 20.44 -40.11
CA ILE A 23 -5.20 19.09 -39.65
C ILE A 23 -4.01 18.44 -38.93
N MET A 24 -2.79 18.57 -39.45
CA MET A 24 -1.59 18.05 -38.78
C MET A 24 -1.35 18.73 -37.43
N SER A 25 -1.47 20.06 -37.35
CA SER A 25 -1.34 20.79 -36.08
C SER A 25 -2.44 20.42 -35.07
N PHE A 26 -3.67 20.22 -35.54
CA PHE A 26 -4.77 19.77 -34.68
C PHE A 26 -4.53 18.37 -34.13
N THR A 27 -4.16 17.41 -34.98
CA THR A 27 -3.87 16.04 -34.54
C THR A 27 -2.69 15.97 -33.59
N ALA A 28 -1.62 16.73 -33.86
CA ALA A 28 -0.46 16.84 -32.96
C ALA A 28 -0.86 17.46 -31.61
N SER A 29 -1.63 18.55 -31.62
CA SER A 29 -2.13 19.20 -30.39
C SER A 29 -3.00 18.27 -29.57
N TRP A 30 -3.88 17.50 -30.23
CA TRP A 30 -4.71 16.51 -29.56
C TRP A 30 -3.85 15.38 -28.96
N MET A 31 -2.87 14.85 -29.70
CA MET A 31 -1.99 13.80 -29.20
C MET A 31 -1.23 14.25 -27.94
N LEU A 32 -0.71 15.49 -27.92
CA LEU A 32 -0.05 16.08 -26.75
C LEU A 32 -1.02 16.22 -25.57
N LYS A 33 -2.21 16.79 -25.78
CA LYS A 33 -3.23 16.92 -24.73
C LYS A 33 -3.65 15.57 -24.15
N LYS A 34 -3.81 14.55 -24.99
CA LYS A 34 -4.15 13.19 -24.54
C LYS A 34 -3.03 12.59 -23.68
N ARG A 35 -1.77 12.79 -24.08
CA ARG A 35 -0.61 12.36 -23.29
C ARG A 35 -0.57 13.06 -21.94
N ASP A 36 -0.74 14.37 -21.91
CA ASP A 36 -0.71 15.16 -20.67
C ASP A 36 -1.84 14.76 -19.71
N PHE A 37 -3.05 14.52 -20.25
CA PHE A 37 -4.16 14.02 -19.44
C PHE A 37 -3.86 12.64 -18.87
N SER A 38 -3.30 11.74 -19.68
CA SER A 38 -2.90 10.40 -19.23
C SER A 38 -1.86 10.47 -18.12
N LEU A 39 -0.82 11.31 -18.27
CA LEU A 39 0.23 11.49 -17.27
C LEU A 39 -0.34 11.99 -15.95
N ARG A 40 -1.19 13.03 -15.98
CA ARG A 40 -1.84 13.54 -14.76
C ARG A 40 -2.72 12.51 -14.06
N LEU A 41 -3.37 11.63 -14.82
CA LEU A 41 -4.17 10.55 -14.26
C LEU A 41 -3.27 9.49 -13.61
N TRP A 42 -2.17 9.13 -14.26
CA TRP A 42 -1.15 8.25 -13.70
C TRP A 42 -0.53 8.81 -12.42
N ASP A 43 -0.13 10.08 -12.41
CA ASP A 43 0.43 10.74 -11.22
C ASP A 43 -0.52 10.60 -10.02
N LYS A 44 -1.81 10.89 -10.20
CA LYS A 44 -2.82 10.74 -9.14
C LYS A 44 -3.02 9.31 -8.67
N LEU A 45 -2.89 8.32 -9.55
CA LEU A 45 -2.98 6.91 -9.17
C LEU A 45 -1.74 6.47 -8.41
N PHE A 46 -0.55 6.91 -8.82
CA PHE A 46 0.70 6.66 -8.10
C PHE A 46 0.70 7.28 -6.72
N ASP A 47 0.26 8.54 -6.58
CA ASP A 47 0.15 9.21 -5.28
C ASP A 47 -0.71 8.40 -4.29
N LYS A 48 -1.84 7.84 -4.76
CA LYS A 48 -2.68 6.98 -3.91
C LYS A 48 -1.99 5.68 -3.51
N ARG A 49 -1.25 5.05 -4.43
CA ARG A 49 -0.49 3.83 -4.13
C ARG A 49 0.66 4.09 -3.18
N ILE A 50 1.41 5.15 -3.39
CA ILE A 50 2.51 5.59 -2.51
C ILE A 50 1.94 5.81 -1.10
N LYS A 51 0.89 6.63 -0.98
CA LYS A 51 0.24 6.91 0.30
C LYS A 51 -0.25 5.64 1.01
N ALA A 52 -0.81 4.69 0.27
CA ALA A 52 -1.26 3.42 0.84
C ALA A 52 -0.10 2.61 1.45
N HIS A 53 1.06 2.54 0.78
CA HIS A 53 2.22 1.83 1.32
C HIS A 53 2.87 2.60 2.48
N GLU A 54 2.92 3.93 2.41
CA GLU A 54 3.39 4.78 3.52
C GLU A 54 2.52 4.60 4.77
N ASN A 55 1.19 4.53 4.62
CA ASN A 55 0.29 4.25 5.73
C ASN A 55 0.60 2.90 6.39
N VAL A 56 0.86 1.85 5.59
CA VAL A 56 1.24 0.53 6.10
C VAL A 56 2.58 0.58 6.83
N ILE A 57 3.57 1.28 6.29
CA ILE A 57 4.87 1.48 6.95
C ILE A 57 4.68 2.21 8.28
N SER A 58 3.88 3.28 8.31
CA SER A 58 3.59 4.01 9.55
C SER A 58 2.96 3.11 10.61
N MET A 59 1.99 2.27 10.23
CA MET A 59 1.39 1.30 11.16
C MET A 59 2.40 0.26 11.66
N ALA A 60 3.26 -0.26 10.77
CA ALA A 60 4.31 -1.19 11.15
C ALA A 60 5.29 -0.56 12.15
N LEU A 61 5.68 0.71 11.95
CA LEU A 61 6.55 1.42 12.88
C LEU A 61 5.88 1.64 14.24
N GLU A 62 4.59 1.99 14.27
CA GLU A 62 3.81 2.13 15.52
C GLU A 62 3.78 0.83 16.33
N MET A 63 3.64 -0.34 15.67
CA MET A 63 3.69 -1.65 16.33
C MET A 63 5.02 -1.93 17.04
N ARG A 64 6.13 -1.34 16.57
CA ARG A 64 7.48 -1.56 17.13
C ARG A 64 7.79 -0.61 18.28
N VAL A 65 6.98 0.42 18.53
CA VAL A 65 7.27 1.36 19.61
C VAL A 65 7.09 0.68 20.96
N MET A 66 8.14 0.68 21.77
CA MET A 66 8.19 0.00 23.06
C MET A 66 8.18 1.01 24.21
N VAL A 67 7.43 0.69 25.26
CA VAL A 67 7.40 1.43 26.53
C VAL A 67 8.04 0.61 27.64
N SER A 68 8.81 1.28 28.50
CA SER A 68 9.39 0.67 29.70
C SER A 68 8.37 0.62 30.82
N TRP A 69 8.17 -0.56 31.43
CA TRP A 69 7.20 -0.77 32.49
C TRP A 69 7.82 -0.72 33.91
N GLY A 70 9.05 -0.23 34.03
CA GLY A 70 9.72 -0.01 35.33
C GLY A 70 10.12 -1.27 36.10
N ASN A 71 9.70 -2.45 35.64
CA ASN A 71 10.18 -3.75 36.14
C ASN A 71 11.45 -4.16 35.38
N PHE A 72 12.33 -4.89 36.07
CA PHE A 72 13.48 -5.54 35.45
C PHE A 72 13.10 -6.97 35.07
N GLU A 73 13.53 -7.43 33.90
CA GLU A 73 13.54 -8.85 33.53
C GLU A 73 14.62 -9.59 34.33
N ASP A 74 14.52 -10.92 34.42
CA ASP A 74 15.44 -11.77 35.19
C ASP A 74 16.93 -11.62 34.78
N ALA A 75 17.19 -11.06 33.59
CA ALA A 75 18.52 -10.77 33.06
C ALA A 75 19.08 -9.37 33.45
N GLY A 76 18.33 -8.56 34.19
CA GLY A 76 18.70 -7.18 34.54
C GLY A 76 18.34 -6.13 33.48
N ASP A 77 17.69 -6.54 32.39
CA ASP A 77 17.19 -5.64 31.36
C ASP A 77 15.85 -5.01 31.77
N VAL A 78 15.60 -3.78 31.34
CA VAL A 78 14.31 -3.10 31.59
C VAL A 78 13.22 -3.81 30.81
N ALA A 79 12.19 -4.30 31.49
CA ALA A 79 11.01 -4.90 30.87
C ALA A 79 10.32 -3.91 29.93
N ARG A 80 10.14 -4.33 28.69
CA ARG A 80 9.52 -3.55 27.62
C ARG A 80 8.30 -4.26 27.08
N ALA A 81 7.27 -3.48 26.75
CA ALA A 81 6.08 -3.95 26.08
C ALA A 81 5.71 -3.00 24.93
N PRO A 82 4.99 -3.46 23.90
CA PRO A 82 4.48 -2.61 22.85
C PRO A 82 3.60 -1.49 23.43
N GLN A 83 3.82 -0.25 22.98
CA GLN A 83 3.05 0.92 23.43
C GLN A 83 1.55 0.74 23.21
N ILE A 84 1.17 0.08 22.12
CA ILE A 84 -0.22 -0.20 21.78
C ILE A 84 -0.93 -1.13 22.77
N LEU A 85 -0.18 -1.78 23.68
CA LEU A 85 -0.70 -2.60 24.77
C LEU A 85 -0.48 -1.94 26.14
N MET A 86 -0.33 -0.61 26.17
CA MET A 86 -0.21 0.15 27.42
C MET A 86 -1.51 0.10 28.24
N SER A 87 -2.66 0.18 27.57
CA SER A 87 -3.97 -0.01 28.17
C SER A 87 -4.93 -0.66 27.18
N LYS A 88 -6.10 -1.07 27.68
CA LYS A 88 -7.19 -1.56 26.82
C LYS A 88 -7.64 -0.50 25.82
N GLU A 89 -7.76 0.74 26.27
CA GLU A 89 -8.23 1.86 25.44
C GLU A 89 -7.24 2.16 24.31
N GLU A 90 -5.93 2.17 24.60
CA GLU A 90 -4.89 2.38 23.58
C GLU A 90 -4.93 1.28 22.51
N PHE A 91 -5.08 0.02 22.93
CA PHE A 91 -5.18 -1.11 22.01
C PHE A 91 -6.41 -1.00 21.10
N GLU A 92 -7.59 -0.71 21.66
CA GLU A 92 -8.84 -0.59 20.89
C GLU A 92 -8.81 0.59 19.91
N GLN A 93 -8.27 1.74 20.35
CA GLN A 93 -8.11 2.91 19.48
C GLN A 93 -7.17 2.61 18.32
N TRP A 94 -6.02 2.00 18.62
CA TRP A 94 -5.06 1.60 17.60
C TRP A 94 -5.62 0.54 16.66
N PHE A 95 -6.32 -0.47 17.17
CA PHE A 95 -6.94 -1.54 16.38
C PHE A 95 -8.03 -1.01 15.42
N THR A 96 -8.82 -0.03 15.89
CA THR A 96 -9.81 0.67 15.06
C THR A 96 -9.13 1.43 13.93
N LYS A 97 -8.07 2.20 14.25
CA LYS A 97 -7.26 2.93 13.27
C LYS A 97 -6.64 1.98 12.24
N PHE A 98 -6.07 0.87 12.69
CA PHE A 98 -5.48 -0.17 11.84
C PHE A 98 -6.51 -0.73 10.86
N THR A 99 -7.70 -1.06 11.34
CA THR A 99 -8.78 -1.62 10.51
C THR A 99 -9.24 -0.61 9.46
N GLN A 100 -9.42 0.65 9.83
CA GLN A 100 -9.83 1.70 8.90
C GLN A 100 -8.77 1.93 7.81
N LEU A 101 -7.50 2.08 8.19
CA LEU A 101 -6.41 2.29 7.24
C LEU A 101 -6.22 1.10 6.31
N THR A 102 -6.40 -0.12 6.82
CA THR A 102 -6.35 -1.35 6.02
C THR A 102 -7.45 -1.37 4.97
N LEU A 103 -8.70 -1.04 5.34
CA LEU A 103 -9.82 -0.97 4.41
C LEU A 103 -9.58 0.07 3.30
N GLU A 104 -9.17 1.28 3.66
CA GLU A 104 -8.89 2.37 2.71
C GLU A 104 -7.72 2.06 1.77
N SER A 105 -6.68 1.39 2.29
CA SER A 105 -5.44 1.10 1.56
C SER A 105 -5.52 -0.19 0.74
N SER A 106 -6.41 -1.11 1.11
CA SER A 106 -6.51 -2.48 0.55
C SER A 106 -6.53 -2.55 -0.97
N THR A 107 -7.13 -1.57 -1.65
CA THR A 107 -7.22 -1.57 -3.12
C THR A 107 -5.87 -1.24 -3.77
N TRP A 108 -5.05 -0.41 -3.11
CA TRP A 108 -3.87 0.23 -3.68
C TRP A 108 -2.55 -0.50 -3.38
N LEU A 109 -2.57 -1.42 -2.42
CA LEU A 109 -1.42 -2.20 -2.00
C LEU A 109 -0.98 -3.25 -3.03
N THR A 110 0.28 -3.66 -2.97
CA THR A 110 0.78 -4.85 -3.66
C THR A 110 0.19 -6.12 -3.10
N THR A 111 0.05 -7.16 -3.92
CA THR A 111 -0.51 -8.45 -3.49
C THR A 111 0.29 -9.03 -2.32
N ASP A 112 1.61 -8.93 -2.35
CA ASP A 112 2.48 -9.37 -1.26
C ASP A 112 2.31 -8.54 0.02
N CYS A 113 2.16 -7.22 -0.10
CA CYS A 113 1.87 -6.38 1.05
C CYS A 113 0.49 -6.67 1.64
N LYS A 114 -0.54 -6.89 0.79
CA LYS A 114 -1.88 -7.30 1.23
C LYS A 114 -1.86 -8.63 1.98
N ARG A 115 -1.10 -9.62 1.49
CA ARG A 115 -0.96 -10.92 2.15
C ARG A 115 -0.41 -10.77 3.57
N GLU A 116 0.66 -9.99 3.72
CA GLU A 116 1.28 -9.75 5.02
C GLU A 116 0.36 -8.92 5.93
N LEU A 117 -0.30 -7.89 5.39
CA LEU A 117 -1.26 -7.08 6.14
C LEU A 117 -2.45 -7.91 6.66
N ASN A 118 -2.98 -8.81 5.83
CA ASN A 118 -4.05 -9.73 6.24
C ASN A 118 -3.58 -10.70 7.32
N PHE A 119 -2.34 -11.20 7.24
CA PHE A 119 -1.77 -12.04 8.28
C PHE A 119 -1.66 -11.30 9.63
N VAL A 120 -1.22 -10.05 9.60
CA VAL A 120 -1.20 -9.17 10.78
C VAL A 120 -2.63 -8.94 11.30
N GLN A 121 -3.60 -8.69 10.41
CA GLN A 121 -5.00 -8.52 10.78
C GLN A 121 -5.56 -9.76 11.49
N ASP A 122 -5.31 -10.96 10.94
CA ASP A 122 -5.76 -12.23 11.54
C ASP A 122 -5.16 -12.44 12.94
N TYR A 123 -3.87 -12.14 13.10
CA TYR A 123 -3.20 -12.17 14.40
C TYR A 123 -3.86 -11.21 15.40
N LEU A 124 -4.09 -9.96 14.99
CA LEU A 124 -4.67 -8.93 15.86
C LEU A 124 -6.13 -9.23 16.22
N VAL A 125 -6.93 -9.77 15.30
CA VAL A 125 -8.29 -10.22 15.60
C VAL A 125 -8.27 -11.35 16.63
N THR A 126 -7.35 -12.30 16.48
CA THR A 126 -7.18 -13.39 17.45
C THR A 126 -6.77 -12.86 18.81
N LEU A 127 -5.83 -11.91 18.85
CA LEU A 127 -5.40 -11.24 20.08
C LEU A 127 -6.57 -10.49 20.73
N HIS A 128 -7.32 -9.70 19.96
CA HIS A 128 -8.49 -8.95 20.41
C HIS A 128 -9.54 -9.84 21.05
N GLN A 129 -9.87 -10.97 20.42
CA GLN A 129 -10.83 -11.95 20.98
C GLN A 129 -10.39 -12.46 22.35
N ASN A 130 -9.10 -12.80 22.50
CA ASN A 130 -8.55 -13.27 23.77
C ASN A 130 -8.42 -12.16 24.83
N LEU A 131 -8.26 -10.91 24.42
CA LEU A 131 -8.11 -9.75 25.31
C LEU A 131 -9.44 -9.09 25.72
N SER A 132 -10.54 -9.41 25.04
CA SER A 132 -11.85 -8.75 25.22
C SER A 132 -12.34 -8.72 26.68
N GLY A 133 -12.13 -9.82 27.42
CA GLY A 133 -12.51 -9.98 28.83
C GLY A 133 -11.40 -9.68 29.84
N VAL A 134 -10.20 -9.32 29.38
CA VAL A 134 -9.03 -9.11 30.24
C VAL A 134 -9.06 -7.69 30.84
N PRO A 135 -8.82 -7.53 32.16
CA PRO A 135 -8.62 -6.24 32.80
C PRO A 135 -7.42 -5.46 32.24
N SER A 136 -7.53 -4.12 32.19
CA SER A 136 -6.51 -3.26 31.54
C SER A 136 -5.13 -3.31 32.22
N ASP A 137 -5.06 -3.63 33.51
CA ASP A 137 -3.82 -3.73 34.28
C ASP A 137 -2.92 -4.88 33.82
N ILE A 138 -3.49 -5.88 33.13
CA ILE A 138 -2.76 -7.06 32.66
C ILE A 138 -2.20 -6.86 31.23
N TYR A 139 -2.64 -5.85 30.49
CA TYR A 139 -2.27 -5.63 29.08
C TYR A 139 -0.76 -5.49 28.88
N LEU A 140 -0.08 -4.72 29.73
CA LEU A 140 1.38 -4.57 29.66
C LEU A 140 2.12 -5.90 29.88
N LYS A 141 1.64 -6.74 30.79
CA LYS A 141 2.20 -8.06 31.04
C LYS A 141 2.05 -8.98 29.82
N ILE A 142 0.89 -8.93 29.17
CA ILE A 142 0.65 -9.69 27.94
C ILE A 142 1.54 -9.13 26.82
N GLY A 143 1.62 -7.81 26.68
CA GLY A 143 2.47 -7.14 25.71
C GLY A 143 3.94 -7.53 25.85
N GLN A 144 4.44 -7.71 27.06
CA GLN A 144 5.78 -8.22 27.29
C GLN A 144 5.97 -9.65 26.76
N MET A 145 4.97 -10.52 26.90
CA MET A 145 5.02 -11.91 26.43
C MET A 145 5.04 -12.00 24.90
N ILE A 146 4.32 -11.11 24.21
CA ILE A 146 4.16 -11.12 22.76
C ILE A 146 4.97 -10.02 22.04
N LYS A 147 5.91 -9.38 22.75
CA LYS A 147 6.70 -8.25 22.20
C LYS A 147 7.45 -8.64 20.92
N GLU A 148 7.98 -9.86 20.88
CA GLU A 148 8.71 -10.39 19.72
C GLU A 148 7.80 -10.58 18.52
N ASP A 149 6.55 -11.01 18.72
CA ASP A 149 5.57 -11.14 17.64
C ASP A 149 5.32 -9.77 16.97
N PHE A 150 5.16 -8.71 17.76
CA PHE A 150 5.00 -7.35 17.23
C PHE A 150 6.24 -6.86 16.47
N ILE A 151 7.45 -7.18 16.95
CA ILE A 151 8.70 -6.86 16.26
C ILE A 151 8.80 -7.61 14.93
N GLU A 152 8.49 -8.90 14.91
CA GLU A 152 8.58 -9.73 13.71
C GLU A 152 7.53 -9.33 12.68
N LEU A 153 6.26 -9.19 13.10
CA LEU A 153 5.15 -8.77 12.25
C LEU A 153 5.40 -7.37 11.66
N SER A 154 5.81 -6.40 12.48
CA SER A 154 6.14 -5.06 11.98
C SER A 154 7.28 -5.10 10.96
N SER A 155 8.34 -5.87 11.22
CA SER A 155 9.50 -5.96 10.33
C SER A 155 9.16 -6.60 8.98
N LYS A 156 8.34 -7.67 8.99
CA LYS A 156 7.89 -8.31 7.76
C LYS A 156 6.97 -7.39 6.96
N LEU A 157 6.01 -6.76 7.63
CA LEU A 157 5.07 -5.83 7.00
C LEU A 157 5.78 -4.62 6.40
N GLU A 158 6.69 -4.00 7.15
CA GLU A 158 7.51 -2.88 6.69
C GLU A 158 8.33 -3.27 5.46
N LYS A 159 9.01 -4.43 5.50
CA LYS A 159 9.82 -4.92 4.37
C LYS A 159 8.97 -5.15 3.12
N LYS A 160 7.79 -5.75 3.26
CA LYS A 160 6.88 -6.00 2.13
C LYS A 160 6.27 -4.71 1.58
N ALA A 161 6.00 -3.73 2.43
CA ALA A 161 5.57 -2.42 1.98
C ALA A 161 6.72 -1.66 1.28
N PHE A 162 7.97 -1.80 1.76
CA PHE A 162 9.13 -1.15 1.15
C PHE A 162 9.57 -1.78 -0.18
N ASP A 163 9.33 -3.08 -0.36
CA ASP A 163 9.55 -3.79 -1.62
C ASP A 163 8.83 -3.11 -2.80
N PHE A 164 7.67 -2.48 -2.57
CA PHE A 164 6.96 -1.69 -3.59
C PHE A 164 7.81 -0.52 -4.11
N PHE A 165 8.44 0.25 -3.22
CA PHE A 165 9.24 1.41 -3.60
C PHE A 165 10.52 1.02 -4.34
N SER A 166 11.11 -0.12 -3.99
CA SER A 166 12.35 -0.59 -4.61
C SER A 166 12.16 -1.31 -5.94
N LYS A 167 11.03 -2.00 -6.16
CA LYS A 167 10.85 -2.87 -7.34
C LYS A 167 9.75 -2.41 -8.29
N GLU A 168 8.66 -1.86 -7.78
CA GLU A 168 7.46 -1.60 -8.58
C GLU A 168 7.30 -0.14 -8.99
N LEU A 169 7.86 0.79 -8.22
CA LEU A 169 7.79 2.23 -8.54
C LEU A 169 8.45 2.53 -9.89
N GLU A 170 9.54 1.84 -10.22
CA GLU A 170 10.22 1.96 -11.52
C GLU A 170 9.43 1.35 -12.69
N GLN A 171 8.60 0.34 -12.43
CA GLN A 171 7.93 -0.41 -13.49
C GLN A 171 6.62 0.23 -13.94
N LEU A 172 6.06 1.16 -13.17
CA LEU A 172 4.82 1.89 -13.45
C LEU A 172 3.61 0.98 -13.80
N LYS A 173 3.60 -0.28 -13.33
CA LYS A 173 2.52 -1.23 -13.60
C LYS A 173 1.45 -1.16 -12.52
N LEU A 174 0.19 -1.13 -12.93
CA LEU A 174 -0.94 -1.40 -12.02
C LEU A 174 -1.00 -2.90 -11.75
N ASN A 175 -1.30 -3.27 -10.50
CA ASN A 175 -1.50 -4.67 -10.16
C ASN A 175 -2.66 -5.26 -10.93
N ASN A 176 -2.51 -6.51 -11.34
CA ASN A 176 -3.61 -7.25 -11.92
C ASN A 176 -4.57 -7.67 -10.79
N LEU A 177 -5.86 -7.39 -10.97
CA LEU A 177 -6.91 -7.80 -10.02
C LEU A 177 -7.11 -9.33 -10.01
N ASP A 178 -6.60 -10.02 -11.04
CA ASP A 178 -6.66 -11.48 -11.14
C ASP A 178 -5.62 -12.20 -10.27
N ASP A 179 -4.68 -11.47 -9.65
CA ASP A 179 -3.62 -12.07 -8.84
C ASP A 179 -4.20 -12.61 -7.50
N TRP A 180 -3.90 -13.87 -7.21
CA TRP A 180 -4.40 -14.56 -6.02
C TRP A 180 -3.81 -13.95 -4.73
N HIS A 181 -4.62 -13.25 -3.96
CA HIS A 181 -4.20 -12.50 -2.76
C HIS A 181 -4.04 -13.36 -1.49
N LYS A 182 -4.25 -14.67 -1.56
CA LYS A 182 -3.95 -15.60 -0.46
C LYS A 182 -2.64 -16.35 -0.75
N TYR A 183 -2.03 -16.95 0.28
CA TYR A 183 -0.92 -17.86 0.04
C TYR A 183 -1.41 -19.06 -0.79
N GLU A 184 -0.50 -19.64 -1.57
CA GLU A 184 -0.80 -20.88 -2.26
C GLU A 184 -1.10 -21.98 -1.24
N ARG A 185 -2.08 -22.83 -1.57
CA ARG A 185 -2.49 -23.95 -0.73
C ARG A 185 -1.33 -24.79 -0.17
N PRO A 186 -0.29 -25.19 -0.94
CA PRO A 186 0.84 -25.95 -0.39
C PRO A 186 1.60 -25.21 0.71
N ILE A 187 1.76 -23.88 0.62
CA ILE A 187 2.43 -23.08 1.66
C ILE A 187 1.57 -23.04 2.93
N THR A 188 0.25 -22.98 2.79
CA THR A 188 -0.67 -23.06 3.93
C THR A 188 -0.61 -24.44 4.59
N GLU A 189 -0.58 -25.52 3.82
CA GLU A 189 -0.47 -26.89 4.32
C GLU A 189 0.88 -27.16 4.98
N GLU A 190 1.98 -26.64 4.43
CA GLU A 190 3.32 -26.72 5.04
C GLU A 190 3.37 -26.03 6.41
N ARG A 191 2.84 -24.80 6.52
CA ARG A 191 2.76 -24.07 7.81
C ARG A 191 1.88 -24.75 8.85
N LEU A 192 0.86 -25.48 8.42
CA LEU A 192 -0.01 -26.26 9.33
C LEU A 192 0.70 -27.52 9.83
N ASN A 193 1.50 -28.16 8.97
CA ASN A 193 2.25 -29.37 9.29
C ASN A 193 3.57 -29.09 10.03
N SER A 194 4.11 -27.87 9.93
CA SER A 194 5.34 -27.45 10.61
C SER A 194 5.12 -26.93 12.03
N ARG A 195 3.96 -27.21 12.66
CA ARG A 195 3.71 -26.85 14.06
C ARG A 195 4.37 -27.88 15.00
N PRO A 196 5.14 -27.44 16.02
CA PRO A 196 5.58 -28.32 17.11
C PRO A 196 4.42 -28.77 18.01
#